data_AF-A0A352XGG3-F1
#
_entry.id   AF-A0A352XGG3-F1
#
_cell.length_a   1.000
_cell.length_b   1.000
_cell.length_c   1.000
_cell.angle_alpha   90.00
_cell.angle_beta   90.00
_cell.angle_gamma   90.00
#
_symmetry.space_group_name_H-M   'P 1'
#
loop_
_entity.id
_entity.type
_entity.pdbx_description
1 polymer ?
#
loop_
_entity_poly.entity_id
_entity_poly.type
_entity_poly.pdbx_seq_one_letter_code
_entity_poly.pdbx_strand_id
1 'polypeptide(L)' 'TDTINSSVTYTLSDNVENLTLTGINPIDGTGNNLNNRLIGNSANNTLTGGEGNDNLDGKAGNDTM' A
#
# COMPACT_ATOMS: atom_id res chain seq x y z
N THR A 1 11.05 1.90 -11.38
CA THR A 1 9.75 1.71 -10.73
C THR A 1 9.39 2.99 -10.03
N ASP A 2 8.14 3.39 -10.13
CA ASP A 2 7.65 4.65 -9.59
C ASP A 2 7.13 4.47 -8.17
N THR A 3 7.20 5.53 -7.36
CA THR A 3 6.86 5.49 -5.93
C THR A 3 5.97 6.65 -5.52
N ILE A 4 4.90 6.32 -4.80
CA ILE A 4 4.03 7.27 -4.12
C ILE A 4 4.20 7.12 -2.60
N ASN A 5 4.35 8.25 -1.93
CA ASN A 5 4.21 8.35 -0.47
C ASN A 5 2.89 9.08 -0.18
N SER A 6 1.98 8.42 0.53
CA SER A 6 0.65 8.97 0.82
C SER A 6 0.42 9.11 2.32
N SER A 7 -0.23 10.19 2.75
CA SER A 7 -0.72 10.38 4.12
C SER A 7 -2.23 10.18 4.24
N VAL A 8 -2.86 9.70 3.17
CA VAL A 8 -4.29 9.38 3.05
C VAL A 8 -4.46 8.02 2.36
N THR A 9 -5.65 7.43 2.45
CA THR A 9 -5.99 6.21 1.70
C THR A 9 -5.73 6.43 0.21
N TYR A 10 -5.06 5.48 -0.44
CA TYR A 10 -4.59 5.66 -1.81
C TYR A 10 -4.64 4.36 -2.63
N THR A 11 -5.05 4.52 -3.89
CA THR A 11 -5.01 3.46 -4.91
C THR A 11 -4.00 3.85 -5.97
N LEU A 12 -3.06 2.96 -6.28
CA LEU A 12 -2.07 3.19 -7.33
C LEU A 12 -2.76 3.35 -8.69
N SER A 13 -2.36 4.38 -9.43
CA SER A 13 -2.70 4.50 -10.85
C SER A 13 -1.92 3.47 -11.67
N ASP A 14 -2.34 3.24 -12.90
CA ASP A 14 -1.62 2.36 -13.84
C ASP A 14 -0.14 2.77 -13.96
N ASN A 15 0.74 1.77 -14.12
CA ASN A 15 2.19 1.95 -14.28
C ASN A 15 2.92 2.54 -13.06
N VAL A 16 2.30 2.52 -11.88
CA VAL A 16 2.98 2.83 -10.62
C VAL A 16 3.12 1.55 -9.82
N GLU A 17 4.34 1.24 -9.37
CA GLU A 17 4.60 -0.05 -8.72
C GLU A 17 4.72 0.04 -7.19
N ASN A 18 4.96 1.21 -6.61
CA ASN A 18 5.23 1.31 -5.16
C ASN A 18 4.32 2.33 -4.47
N LEU A 19 3.73 1.90 -3.35
CA LEU A 19 3.02 2.75 -2.41
C LEU A 19 3.65 2.62 -1.01
N THR A 20 3.91 3.74 -0.36
CA THR A 20 4.23 3.79 1.08
C THR A 20 3.23 4.71 1.78
N LEU A 21 2.47 4.15 2.71
CA LEU A 21 1.60 4.88 3.62
C LEU A 21 2.44 5.53 4.72
N THR A 22 2.12 6.78 5.02
CA THR A 22 2.84 7.62 5.98
C THR A 22 1.90 8.12 7.08
N GLY A 23 2.45 8.74 8.11
CA GLY A 23 1.69 9.16 9.28
C GLY A 23 1.32 7.99 10.20
N ILE A 24 0.36 8.24 11.09
CA ILE A 24 -0.04 7.32 12.17
C ILE A 24 -1.55 7.03 12.17
N ASN A 25 -2.26 7.50 11.14
CA ASN A 25 -3.69 7.29 11.02
C ASN A 25 -3.97 5.96 10.31
N PRO A 26 -5.09 5.28 10.62
CA PRO A 26 -5.52 4.10 9.87
C PRO A 26 -5.97 4.53 8.47
N ILE A 27 -5.09 4.34 7.50
CA ILE A 27 -5.30 4.60 6.08
C ILE A 27 -4.99 3.34 5.30
N ASP A 28 -5.58 3.21 4.11
CA ASP A 28 -5.51 1.97 3.33
C ASP A 28 -4.71 2.15 2.04
N GLY A 29 -4.16 1.05 1.53
CA GLY A 29 -3.38 1.01 0.30
C GLY A 29 -3.94 -0.02 -0.67
N THR A 30 -4.17 0.39 -1.91
CA THR A 30 -4.58 -0.53 -2.98
C THR A 30 -3.61 -0.43 -4.15
N GLY A 31 -3.15 -1.57 -4.66
CA GLY A 31 -2.33 -1.64 -5.86
C GLY A 31 -3.17 -1.56 -7.14
N ASN A 32 -2.61 -2.06 -8.23
CA ASN A 32 -3.17 -2.12 -9.57
C ASN A 32 -2.91 -3.53 -10.16
N ASN A 33 -2.85 -3.65 -11.49
CA ASN A 33 -2.72 -4.96 -12.15
C ASN A 33 -1.25 -5.38 -12.39
N LEU A 34 -0.28 -4.65 -11.83
CA LEU A 34 1.15 -4.93 -11.94
C LEU A 34 1.65 -5.57 -10.64
N ASN A 35 2.89 -6.05 -10.64
CA ASN A 35 3.55 -6.47 -9.41
C ASN A 35 3.80 -5.25 -8.51
N ASN A 36 3.01 -5.08 -7.45
CA ASN A 36 3.09 -3.93 -6.59
C ASN A 36 3.84 -4.19 -5.29
N ARG A 37 4.47 -3.15 -4.76
CA ARG A 37 5.03 -3.11 -3.41
C ARG A 37 4.28 -2.09 -2.56
N LEU A 38 3.51 -2.59 -1.59
CA LEU A 38 2.70 -1.76 -0.71
C LEU A 38 3.28 -1.83 0.70
N ILE A 39 3.61 -0.67 1.24
CA ILE A 39 4.14 -0.53 2.60
C ILE A 39 3.15 0.27 3.43
N GLY A 40 2.65 -0.32 4.51
CA GLY A 40 1.80 0.29 5.52
C GLY A 40 2.54 1.30 6.43
N ASN A 41 1.79 1.83 7.39
CA ASN A 41 2.29 2.69 8.45
C ASN A 41 2.21 1.98 9.82
N SER A 42 2.17 2.72 10.93
CA SER A 42 2.14 2.11 12.27
C SER A 42 0.73 1.89 12.82
N ALA A 43 -0.31 2.18 12.03
CA ALA A 43 -1.70 1.97 12.38
C ALA A 43 -2.23 0.72 11.66
N ASN A 44 -3.45 0.30 12.01
CA ASN A 44 -4.09 -0.80 11.31
C ASN A 44 -4.41 -0.38 9.86
N ASN A 45 -3.80 -1.04 8.88
CA ASN A 45 -4.05 -0.78 7.47
C ASN A 45 -4.77 -1.96 6.81
N THR A 46 -5.60 -1.66 5.82
CA THR A 46 -5.98 -2.63 4.79
C THR A 46 -5.08 -2.42 3.58
N LEU A 47 -4.30 -3.44 3.23
CA LEU A 47 -3.49 -3.47 2.02
C LEU A 47 -4.12 -4.45 1.04
N THR A 48 -4.28 -4.06 -0.22
CA THR A 48 -4.79 -4.94 -1.28
C THR A 48 -3.86 -4.85 -2.47
N GLY A 49 -3.17 -5.95 -2.79
CA GLY A 49 -2.18 -6.01 -3.87
C GLY A 49 -2.80 -5.77 -5.25
N GLY A 50 -3.91 -6.45 -5.56
CA GLY A 50 -4.52 -6.41 -6.88
C GLY A 50 -4.22 -7.69 -7.65
N GLU A 51 -4.00 -7.57 -8.96
CA GLU A 51 -3.47 -8.68 -9.76
C GLU A 51 -1.94 -8.64 -9.78
N GLY A 52 -1.30 -9.76 -10.09
CA GLY A 52 0.16 -9.84 -10.18
C GLY A 52 0.80 -10.47 -8.94
N ASN A 53 2.13 -10.37 -8.88
CA ASN A 53 2.94 -10.91 -7.79
C ASN A 53 3.33 -9.77 -6.84
N ASP A 54 2.51 -9.56 -5.82
CA ASP A 54 2.64 -8.43 -4.91
C ASP A 54 3.50 -8.70 -3.68
N ASN A 55 4.05 -7.63 -3.12
CA ASN A 55 4.72 -7.62 -1.82
C ASN A 55 4.03 -6.60 -0.90
N LEU A 56 3.37 -7.12 0.14
CA LEU A 56 2.64 -6.33 1.13
C LEU A 56 3.40 -6.36 2.46
N ASP A 57 3.79 -5.20 2.95
CA ASP A 57 4.41 -5.01 4.26
C ASP A 57 3.54 -4.05 5.09
N GLY A 58 2.68 -4.60 5.96
CA GLY A 58 1.82 -3.81 6.86
C GLY A 58 2.59 -3.02 7.93
N LYS A 59 3.86 -3.34 8.18
CA LYS A 59 4.65 -2.90 9.33
C LYS A 59 4.01 -3.25 10.68
N ALA A 60 3.45 -2.28 11.38
CA ALA A 60 2.98 -2.42 12.75
C ALA A 60 1.50 -2.06 12.80
N GLY A 61 0.73 -2.76 13.63
CA GLY A 61 -0.72 -2.66 13.63
C GLY A 61 -1.33 -4.04 13.45
N ASN A 62 -2.66 -4.08 13.53
CA ASN A 62 -3.43 -5.26 13.18
C ASN A 62 -3.94 -5.09 11.75
N ASP A 63 -3.12 -5.51 10.78
CA ASP A 63 -3.37 -5.27 9.36
C ASP A 63 -4.23 -6.36 8.71
N THR A 64 -4.89 -5.99 7.61
CA THR A 64 -5.57 -6.91 6.69
C THR A 64 -4.87 -6.85 5.34
N MET A 65 -4.53 -8.00 4.74
CA MET A 65 -3.77 -8.12 3.50
C MET A 65 -4.39 -9.14 2.56
#